data_AF-A0A418CLQ3-F1
#
_entry.id   AF-A0A418CLQ3-F1
#
_cell.length_a   1.000
_cell.length_b   1.000
_cell.length_c   1.000
_cell.angle_alpha   90.00
_cell.angle_beta   90.00
_cell.angle_gamma   90.00
#
_symmetry.space_group_name_H-M   'P 1'
#
loop_
_entity.id
_entity.type
_entity.pdbx_description
1 polymer ?
#
loop_
_entity_poly.entity_id
_entity_poly.type
_entity_poly.pdbx_seq_one_letter_code
_entity_poly.pdbx_strand_id
1 'polypeptide(L)'
;MKRFITYCRQRIAPRLSMDATQALQDFYVQVRDTVRQDEKARAIPITVRQLEALVRISESLAKMHLKIQVTSENVQEAIRLFKVSTMNASQDGGTRGLFGAFHEKAAVVEEAILKMVHVGVRMDTTALYIKLESQCTRVVDFLQHITTAVDNVTGEDPSLKMVTSFLKDQLEQEDLREEKRSRR
;
A
#
# COMPACT_ATOMS: atom_id res chain seq x y z
N MET A 1 -21.25 -0.21 -26.52
CA MET A 1 -19.95 0.50 -26.44
C MET A 1 -18.87 0.04 -27.41
N LYS A 2 -18.75 -1.26 -27.74
CA LYS A 2 -17.72 -1.77 -28.68
C LYS A 2 -17.66 -1.02 -30.03
N ARG A 3 -18.82 -0.76 -30.65
CA ARG A 3 -18.92 -0.02 -31.92
C ARG A 3 -18.35 1.40 -31.85
N PHE A 4 -18.59 2.12 -30.75
CA PHE A 4 -18.09 3.48 -30.53
C PHE A 4 -16.57 3.51 -30.41
N ILE A 5 -15.99 2.59 -29.63
CA ILE A 5 -14.54 2.47 -29.46
C ILE A 5 -13.87 2.15 -30.81
N THR A 6 -14.42 1.22 -31.58
CA THR A 6 -13.90 0.89 -32.93
C THR A 6 -13.94 2.11 -33.86
N TYR A 7 -15.04 2.86 -33.86
CA TYR A 7 -15.18 4.08 -34.66
C TYR A 7 -14.10 5.11 -34.30
N CYS A 8 -13.94 5.44 -33.00
CA CYS A 8 -12.94 6.41 -32.55
C CYS A 8 -11.52 5.98 -32.91
N ARG A 9 -11.20 4.67 -32.78
CA ARG A 9 -9.88 4.13 -33.12
C ARG A 9 -9.55 4.21 -34.61
N GLN A 10 -10.55 4.01 -35.48
CA GLN A 10 -10.35 3.99 -36.93
C GLN A 10 -10.39 5.38 -37.56
N ARG A 11 -11.22 6.29 -37.04
CA ARG A 11 -11.53 7.57 -37.70
C ARG A 11 -10.80 8.75 -37.10
N ILE A 12 -10.38 8.68 -35.84
CA ILE A 12 -9.83 9.84 -35.12
C ILE A 12 -8.37 9.57 -34.77
N ALA A 13 -7.49 10.41 -35.31
CA ALA A 13 -6.06 10.44 -35.02
C ALA A 13 -5.68 11.85 -34.53
N PRO A 14 -5.83 12.13 -33.22
CA PRO A 14 -5.62 13.45 -32.69
C PRO A 14 -4.14 13.85 -32.75
N ARG A 15 -3.88 15.14 -32.94
CA ARG A 15 -2.54 15.74 -32.95
C ARG A 15 -2.40 16.78 -31.84
N LEU A 16 -1.20 16.90 -31.28
CA LEU A 16 -0.90 17.92 -30.28
C LEU A 16 -1.00 19.33 -30.88
N SER A 17 -1.70 20.22 -30.19
CA SER A 17 -1.57 21.66 -30.45
C SER A 17 -0.28 22.20 -29.85
N MET A 18 0.17 23.37 -30.32
CA MET A 18 1.36 24.03 -29.79
C MET A 18 1.24 24.30 -28.28
N ASP A 19 0.07 24.77 -27.84
CA ASP A 19 -0.21 25.03 -26.41
C ASP A 19 -0.10 23.76 -25.56
N ALA A 20 -0.60 22.62 -26.06
CA ALA A 20 -0.51 21.34 -25.36
C ALA A 20 0.95 20.85 -25.27
N THR A 21 1.73 21.06 -26.33
CA THR A 21 3.16 20.75 -26.35
C THR A 21 3.94 21.60 -25.34
N GLN A 22 3.65 22.90 -25.24
CA GLN A 22 4.29 23.78 -24.26
C GLN A 22 3.96 23.35 -22.83
N ALA A 23 2.69 23.08 -22.54
CA ALA A 23 2.26 22.64 -21.21
C ALA A 23 2.95 21.33 -20.75
N LEU A 24 3.19 20.39 -21.67
CA LEU A 24 3.92 19.15 -21.37
C LEU A 24 5.41 19.40 -21.08
N GLN A 25 6.03 20.33 -21.80
CA GLN A 25 7.44 20.71 -21.56
C GLN A 25 7.60 21.39 -20.21
N ASP A 26 6.73 22.37 -19.91
CA ASP A 26 6.76 23.10 -18.64
C ASP A 26 6.59 22.14 -17.46
N PHE A 27 5.64 21.21 -17.56
CA PHE A 27 5.44 20.17 -16.55
C PHE A 27 6.68 19.28 -16.37
N TYR A 28 7.31 18.86 -17.47
CA TYR A 28 8.51 18.01 -17.41
C TYR A 28 9.67 18.71 -16.71
N VAL A 29 9.93 19.98 -17.04
CA VAL A 29 10.98 20.79 -16.42
C VAL A 29 10.69 20.97 -14.93
N GLN A 30 9.45 21.39 -14.60
CA GLN A 30 9.03 21.62 -13.22
C GLN A 30 9.26 20.39 -12.33
N VAL A 31 8.82 19.21 -12.77
CA VAL A 31 8.98 18.00 -11.95
C VAL A 31 10.45 17.61 -11.80
N ARG A 32 11.26 17.77 -12.86
CA ARG A 32 12.68 17.46 -12.79
C ARG A 32 13.42 18.37 -11.80
N ASP A 33 13.02 19.64 -11.72
CA ASP A 33 13.59 20.59 -10.77
C ASP A 33 13.16 20.28 -9.33
N THR A 34 11.90 19.87 -9.11
CA THR A 34 11.43 19.43 -7.78
C THR A 34 12.23 18.22 -7.26
N VAL A 35 12.46 17.22 -8.12
CA VAL A 35 13.24 16.02 -7.75
C VAL A 35 14.70 16.37 -7.42
N ARG A 36 15.27 17.40 -8.04
CA ARG A 36 16.64 17.87 -7.72
C ARG A 36 16.73 18.57 -6.37
N GLN A 37 15.69 19.30 -5.97
CA GLN A 37 15.67 20.03 -4.70
C GLN A 37 15.41 19.09 -3.51
N ASP A 38 14.61 18.04 -3.71
CA ASP A 38 14.28 17.06 -2.67
C ASP A 38 15.22 15.83 -2.71
N GLU A 39 16.50 16.00 -2.35
CA GLU A 39 17.48 14.90 -2.31
C GLU A 39 17.08 13.75 -1.34
N LYS A 40 16.21 14.02 -0.37
CA LYS A 40 15.72 13.03 0.61
C LYS A 40 14.47 12.28 0.15
N ALA A 41 13.76 12.78 -0.85
CA ALA A 41 12.64 12.05 -1.40
C ALA A 41 13.19 10.95 -2.32
N ARG A 42 12.93 9.69 -1.99
CA ARG A 42 13.09 8.56 -2.91
C ARG A 42 12.06 8.65 -4.06
N ALA A 43 11.99 9.81 -4.71
CA ALA A 43 11.09 10.10 -5.79
C ALA A 43 11.52 9.30 -7.02
N ILE A 44 10.59 8.56 -7.60
CA ILE A 44 10.84 7.85 -8.86
C ILE A 44 11.13 8.91 -9.93
N PRO A 45 12.32 8.90 -10.55
CA PRO A 45 12.70 9.93 -11.51
C PRO A 45 11.75 9.91 -12.72
N ILE A 46 11.30 11.08 -13.17
CA ILE A 46 10.48 11.18 -14.38
C ILE A 46 11.35 10.90 -15.61
N THR A 47 11.03 9.82 -16.32
CA THR A 47 11.71 9.40 -17.54
C THR A 47 10.95 9.87 -18.79
N VAL A 48 11.64 9.96 -19.92
CA VAL A 48 11.02 10.28 -21.23
C VAL A 48 9.85 9.34 -21.56
N ARG A 49 9.93 8.08 -21.13
CA ARG A 49 8.83 7.10 -21.28
C ARG A 49 7.54 7.55 -20.58
N GLN A 50 7.65 8.20 -19.42
CA GLN A 50 6.48 8.72 -18.71
C GLN A 50 5.88 9.93 -19.44
N LEU A 51 6.71 10.76 -20.07
CA LEU A 51 6.24 11.84 -20.92
C LEU A 51 5.48 11.31 -22.14
N GLU A 52 6.00 10.27 -22.80
CA GLU A 52 5.26 9.60 -23.89
C GLU A 52 3.93 8.99 -23.41
N ALA A 53 3.90 8.46 -22.18
CA ALA A 53 2.67 7.94 -21.60
C ALA A 53 1.63 9.06 -21.38
N LEU A 54 2.05 10.22 -20.88
CA LEU A 54 1.21 11.41 -20.75
C LEU A 54 0.65 11.88 -22.10
N VAL A 55 1.48 11.88 -23.15
CA VAL A 55 1.04 12.18 -24.51
C VAL A 55 -0.06 11.20 -24.95
N ARG A 56 0.16 9.89 -24.78
CA ARG A 56 -0.83 8.86 -25.13
C ARG A 56 -2.15 9.01 -24.36
N ILE A 57 -2.10 9.39 -23.09
CA ILE A 57 -3.31 9.65 -22.29
C ILE A 57 -4.04 10.88 -22.82
N SER A 58 -3.32 11.97 -23.10
CA SER A 58 -3.90 13.23 -23.62
C SER A 58 -4.56 13.03 -25.00
N GLU A 59 -3.91 12.28 -25.88
CA GLU A 59 -4.48 11.86 -27.17
C GLU A 59 -5.72 10.98 -27.00
N SER A 60 -5.72 10.08 -26.03
CA SER A 60 -6.87 9.21 -25.74
C SER A 60 -8.07 10.01 -25.24
N LEU A 61 -7.86 11.01 -24.39
CA LEU A 61 -8.90 11.93 -23.93
C LEU A 61 -9.51 12.74 -25.09
N ALA A 62 -8.67 13.31 -25.96
CA ALA A 62 -9.14 13.99 -27.15
C ALA A 62 -9.92 13.05 -28.09
N LYS A 63 -9.44 11.80 -28.25
CA LYS A 63 -10.08 10.77 -29.06
C LYS A 63 -11.46 10.36 -28.54
N MET A 64 -11.65 10.30 -27.21
CA MET A 64 -12.95 10.02 -26.59
C MET A 64 -13.97 11.13 -26.86
N HIS A 65 -13.50 12.38 -26.94
CA HIS A 65 -14.33 13.54 -27.30
C HIS A 65 -14.47 13.76 -28.81
N LEU A 66 -14.00 12.81 -29.66
CA LEU A 66 -13.99 12.92 -31.12
C LEU A 66 -13.25 14.17 -31.64
N LYS A 67 -12.32 14.73 -30.87
CA LYS A 67 -11.50 15.88 -31.26
C LYS A 67 -10.26 15.41 -32.04
N ILE A 68 -9.93 16.12 -33.11
CA ILE A 68 -8.71 15.89 -33.91
C ILE A 68 -7.48 16.65 -33.38
N GLN A 69 -7.68 17.56 -32.45
CA GLN A 69 -6.60 18.31 -31.80
C GLN A 69 -6.66 18.11 -30.29
N VAL A 70 -5.49 17.88 -29.69
CA VAL A 70 -5.31 17.81 -28.25
C VAL A 70 -5.16 19.23 -27.73
N THR A 71 -6.12 19.68 -26.93
CA THR A 71 -6.06 20.97 -26.22
C THR A 71 -5.30 20.86 -24.90
N SER A 72 -4.87 22.00 -24.35
CA SER A 72 -4.20 22.09 -23.04
C SER A 72 -5.03 21.48 -21.90
N GLU A 73 -6.37 21.59 -21.97
CA GLU A 73 -7.28 20.95 -21.00
C GLU A 73 -7.10 19.43 -20.91
N ASN A 74 -6.90 18.73 -22.05
CA ASN A 74 -6.67 17.28 -22.03
C ASN A 74 -5.33 16.94 -21.37
N VAL A 75 -4.33 17.80 -21.56
CA VAL A 75 -3.00 17.64 -20.94
C VAL A 75 -3.08 17.86 -19.43
N GLN A 76 -3.79 18.90 -18.99
CA GLN A 76 -4.00 19.17 -17.57
C GLN A 76 -4.70 17.99 -16.89
N GLU A 77 -5.71 17.42 -17.54
CA GLU A 77 -6.41 16.24 -17.03
C GLU A 77 -5.52 15.00 -17.02
N ALA A 78 -4.71 14.77 -18.06
CA ALA A 78 -3.73 13.69 -18.08
C ALA A 78 -2.68 13.84 -16.95
N ILE A 79 -2.20 15.05 -16.70
CA ILE A 79 -1.27 15.36 -15.60
C ILE A 79 -1.94 15.12 -14.26
N ARG A 80 -3.21 15.52 -14.09
CA ARG A 80 -3.98 15.26 -12.87
C ARG A 80 -4.07 13.77 -12.59
N LEU A 81 -4.45 12.96 -13.59
CA LEU A 81 -4.50 11.50 -13.48
C LEU A 81 -3.13 10.90 -13.16
N PHE A 82 -2.07 11.39 -13.81
CA PHE A 82 -0.70 10.95 -13.55
C PHE A 82 -0.23 11.26 -12.14
N LYS A 83 -0.53 12.47 -11.62
CA LYS A 83 -0.20 12.86 -10.25
C LYS A 83 -0.91 11.96 -9.24
N VAL A 84 -2.20 11.69 -9.43
CA VAL A 84 -2.94 10.76 -8.56
C VAL A 84 -2.33 9.36 -8.64
N SER A 85 -2.07 8.85 -9.84
CA SER A 85 -1.47 7.51 -10.00
C SER A 85 -0.08 7.40 -9.38
N THR A 86 0.74 8.46 -9.45
CA THR A 86 2.12 8.47 -8.96
C THR A 86 2.17 8.77 -7.45
N MET A 87 1.40 9.74 -6.97
CA MET A 87 1.29 10.07 -5.55
C MET A 87 0.69 8.89 -4.78
N ASN A 88 -0.38 8.28 -5.29
CA ASN A 88 -0.90 7.05 -4.72
C ASN A 88 0.17 5.96 -4.75
N ALA A 89 0.90 5.74 -5.85
CA ALA A 89 1.98 4.76 -5.87
C ALA A 89 3.15 5.09 -4.90
N SER A 90 3.42 6.36 -4.63
CA SER A 90 4.47 6.79 -3.68
C SER A 90 4.02 6.71 -2.22
N GLN A 91 2.75 6.98 -1.93
CA GLN A 91 2.14 6.89 -0.60
C GLN A 91 1.76 5.45 -0.25
N ASP A 92 1.23 4.69 -1.21
CA ASP A 92 0.98 3.24 -1.12
C ASP A 92 2.26 2.41 -1.31
N GLY A 93 3.44 3.03 -1.43
CA GLY A 93 4.73 2.36 -1.61
C GLY A 93 4.63 1.20 -2.59
N GLY A 94 4.40 1.49 -3.87
CA GLY A 94 4.13 0.56 -4.98
C GLY A 94 4.33 -0.92 -4.65
N THR A 95 3.22 -1.68 -4.66
CA THR A 95 3.00 -3.04 -4.10
C THR A 95 2.59 -3.12 -2.62
N ARG A 96 2.80 -2.08 -1.81
CA ARG A 96 2.39 -2.06 -0.39
C ARG A 96 0.91 -1.72 -0.18
N GLY A 97 0.15 -1.27 -1.16
CA GLY A 97 -1.33 -1.18 -1.02
C GLY A 97 -2.02 -2.56 -0.95
N LEU A 98 -1.56 -3.52 -1.76
CA LEU A 98 -2.12 -4.89 -1.79
C LEU A 98 -1.47 -5.80 -0.74
N PHE A 99 -0.20 -5.54 -0.41
CA PHE A 99 0.58 -6.26 0.59
C PHE A 99 0.85 -5.42 1.85
N GLY A 100 0.08 -4.37 2.14
CA GLY A 100 0.39 -3.44 3.24
C GLY A 100 0.26 -4.09 4.60
N ALA A 101 -0.83 -4.82 4.76
CA ALA A 101 -1.04 -5.72 5.90
C ALA A 101 0.03 -6.84 5.94
N PHE A 102 0.52 -7.29 4.79
CA PHE A 102 1.62 -8.27 4.73
C PHE A 102 2.96 -7.64 5.12
N HIS A 103 3.22 -6.38 4.76
CA HIS A 103 4.50 -5.72 5.02
C HIS A 103 4.64 -5.31 6.48
N GLU A 104 3.55 -4.90 7.11
CA GLU A 104 3.51 -4.65 8.55
C GLU A 104 3.78 -5.94 9.33
N LYS A 105 3.09 -7.03 8.98
CA LYS A 105 3.33 -8.35 9.58
C LYS A 105 4.71 -8.91 9.22
N ALA A 106 5.22 -8.67 8.02
CA ALA A 106 6.54 -9.11 7.59
C ALA A 106 7.64 -8.37 8.32
N ALA A 107 7.49 -7.07 8.61
CA ALA A 107 8.45 -6.31 9.40
C ALA A 107 8.55 -6.84 10.84
N VAL A 108 7.42 -7.19 11.46
CA VAL A 108 7.39 -7.83 12.79
C VAL A 108 8.08 -9.20 12.77
N VAL A 109 7.81 -10.00 11.74
CA VAL A 109 8.46 -11.31 11.57
C VAL A 109 9.95 -11.18 11.29
N GLU A 110 10.36 -10.23 10.45
CA GLU A 110 11.77 -9.95 10.13
C GLU A 110 12.54 -9.51 11.37
N GLU A 111 11.96 -8.63 12.20
CA GLU A 111 12.56 -8.20 13.46
C GLU A 111 12.73 -9.38 14.44
N ALA A 112 11.73 -10.27 14.52
CA ALA A 112 11.82 -11.48 15.34
C ALA A 112 12.92 -12.42 14.83
N ILE A 113 13.03 -12.62 13.51
CA ILE A 113 14.06 -13.46 12.90
C ILE A 113 15.46 -12.88 13.16
N LEU A 114 15.65 -11.56 12.99
CA LEU A 114 16.95 -10.91 13.20
C LEU A 114 17.40 -10.91 14.66
N LYS A 115 16.47 -10.88 15.63
CA LYS A 115 16.79 -11.02 17.05
C LYS A 115 17.14 -12.45 17.45
N MET A 116 16.57 -13.45 16.77
CA MET A 116 16.75 -14.87 17.10
C MET A 116 17.91 -15.54 16.36
N VAL A 117 18.24 -15.05 15.17
CA VAL A 117 19.22 -15.66 14.28
C VAL A 117 20.32 -14.64 13.97
N HIS A 118 21.54 -14.97 14.38
CA HIS A 118 22.70 -14.16 14.06
C HIS A 118 22.90 -14.09 12.54
N VAL A 119 23.20 -12.89 12.04
CA VAL A 119 23.46 -12.68 10.62
C VAL A 119 24.57 -13.61 10.15
N GLY A 120 24.26 -14.48 9.18
CA GLY A 120 25.19 -15.46 8.62
C GLY A 120 24.94 -16.93 9.03
N VAL A 121 24.01 -17.19 9.96
CA VAL A 121 23.62 -18.57 10.32
C VAL A 121 22.57 -19.09 9.33
N ARG A 122 22.79 -20.30 8.77
CA ARG A 122 21.80 -20.99 7.95
C ARG A 122 20.92 -21.86 8.83
N MET A 123 19.60 -21.69 8.75
CA MET A 123 18.61 -22.52 9.44
C MET A 123 17.61 -23.08 8.44
N ASP A 124 17.13 -24.30 8.70
CA ASP A 124 16.04 -24.88 7.92
C ASP A 124 14.71 -24.18 8.20
N THR A 125 13.88 -24.04 7.16
CA THR A 125 12.63 -23.27 7.21
C THR A 125 11.67 -23.83 8.26
N THR A 126 11.60 -25.16 8.37
CA THR A 126 10.75 -25.86 9.34
C THR A 126 11.18 -25.58 10.78
N ALA A 127 12.49 -25.60 11.03
CA ALA A 127 13.07 -25.31 12.33
C ALA A 127 12.89 -23.84 12.74
N LEU A 128 12.93 -22.92 11.77
CA LEU A 128 12.66 -21.50 12.00
C LEU A 128 11.21 -21.26 12.45
N TYR A 129 10.25 -21.91 11.80
CA TYR A 129 8.83 -21.81 12.16
C TYR A 129 8.55 -22.30 13.58
N ILE A 130 9.05 -23.49 13.94
CA ILE A 130 8.88 -24.06 15.29
C ILE A 130 9.47 -23.12 16.36
N LYS A 131 10.61 -22.48 16.04
CA LYS A 131 11.28 -21.56 16.97
C LYS A 131 10.52 -20.23 17.12
N LEU A 132 9.97 -19.70 16.04
CA LEU A 132 9.06 -18.54 16.07
C LEU A 132 7.77 -18.86 16.86
N GLU A 133 7.19 -20.04 16.65
CA GLU A 133 5.96 -20.50 17.31
C GLU A 133 6.15 -20.70 18.82
N SER A 134 7.31 -21.22 19.24
CA SER A 134 7.68 -21.38 20.65
C SER A 134 7.86 -20.07 21.43
N GLN A 135 8.07 -18.94 20.74
CA GLN A 135 8.11 -17.61 21.35
C GLN A 135 6.79 -16.84 21.21
N CYS A 136 5.98 -17.15 20.19
CA CYS A 136 4.61 -16.62 20.05
C CYS A 136 3.61 -17.23 21.04
N THR A 137 4.01 -18.19 21.88
CA THR A 137 3.20 -18.78 22.96
C THR A 137 3.04 -17.84 24.16
N ARG A 138 2.76 -16.57 23.92
CA ARG A 138 2.35 -15.61 24.94
C ARG A 138 1.16 -14.81 24.43
N VAL A 139 0.15 -15.55 23.97
CA VAL A 139 -1.23 -15.06 23.85
C VAL A 139 -1.66 -14.41 25.18
N VAL A 140 -1.16 -14.94 26.30
CA VAL A 140 -1.28 -14.34 27.64
C VAL A 140 -0.71 -12.91 27.68
N ASP A 141 0.49 -12.66 27.14
CA ASP A 141 1.09 -11.30 27.14
C ASP A 141 0.34 -10.34 26.20
N PHE A 142 -0.18 -10.84 25.08
CA PHE A 142 -0.95 -10.01 24.14
C PHE A 142 -2.32 -9.62 24.73
N LEU A 143 -3.00 -10.55 25.39
CA LEU A 143 -4.24 -10.26 26.13
C LEU A 143 -3.96 -9.37 27.34
N GLN A 144 -2.80 -9.52 28.00
CA GLN A 144 -2.39 -8.66 29.10
C GLN A 144 -2.13 -7.22 28.61
N HIS A 145 -1.52 -7.04 27.44
CA HIS A 145 -1.37 -5.73 26.81
C HIS A 145 -2.69 -5.11 26.38
N ILE A 146 -3.63 -5.88 25.83
CA ILE A 146 -4.98 -5.38 25.50
C ILE A 146 -5.74 -5.01 26.76
N THR A 147 -5.69 -5.85 27.81
CA THR A 147 -6.38 -5.58 29.09
C THR A 147 -5.82 -4.31 29.75
N THR A 148 -4.50 -4.14 29.77
CA THR A 148 -3.84 -2.94 30.32
C THR A 148 -4.13 -1.69 29.48
N ALA A 149 -4.28 -1.84 28.15
CA ALA A 149 -4.67 -0.75 27.27
C ALA A 149 -6.15 -0.35 27.42
N VAL A 150 -7.04 -1.31 27.69
CA VAL A 150 -8.46 -1.06 27.97
C VAL A 150 -8.64 -0.41 29.35
N ASP A 151 -7.94 -0.90 30.39
CA ASP A 151 -7.96 -0.31 31.74
C ASP A 151 -7.45 1.15 31.78
N ASN A 152 -6.54 1.52 30.88
CA ASN A 152 -6.04 2.89 30.76
C ASN A 152 -6.98 3.84 29.99
N VAL A 153 -7.88 3.32 29.17
CA VAL A 153 -8.82 4.12 28.36
C VAL A 153 -10.18 4.28 29.04
N THR A 154 -10.62 3.29 29.84
CA THR A 154 -11.89 3.34 30.56
C THR A 154 -11.65 3.39 32.07
N GLY A 155 -11.74 4.60 32.64
CA GLY A 155 -11.75 4.79 34.08
C GLY A 155 -12.87 4.01 34.76
N GLU A 156 -12.48 3.22 35.77
CA GLU A 156 -13.25 2.65 36.89
C GLU A 156 -14.76 2.35 36.74
N ASP A 157 -15.24 1.80 35.63
CA ASP A 157 -16.60 1.23 35.59
C ASP A 157 -16.60 -0.25 36.08
N PRO A 158 -17.21 -0.57 37.25
CA PRO A 158 -17.12 -1.90 37.85
C PRO A 158 -17.79 -3.01 37.01
N SER A 159 -18.77 -2.65 36.19
CA SER A 159 -19.54 -3.60 35.37
C SER A 159 -18.73 -4.18 34.21
N LEU A 160 -17.81 -3.40 33.62
CA LEU A 160 -16.95 -3.84 32.52
C LEU A 160 -15.80 -4.73 33.01
N LYS A 161 -15.26 -4.46 34.21
CA LYS A 161 -14.26 -5.32 34.85
C LYS A 161 -14.77 -6.75 35.11
N MET A 162 -16.06 -6.88 35.44
CA MET A 162 -16.70 -8.18 35.63
C MET A 162 -16.83 -8.96 34.31
N VAL A 163 -17.11 -8.26 33.19
CA VAL A 163 -17.21 -8.88 31.87
C VAL A 163 -15.83 -9.31 31.36
N THR A 164 -14.79 -8.50 31.57
CA THR A 164 -13.42 -8.85 31.19
C THR A 164 -12.86 -9.99 32.02
N SER A 165 -13.14 -10.04 33.34
CA SER A 165 -12.74 -11.19 34.17
C SER A 165 -13.49 -12.46 33.78
N PHE A 166 -14.78 -12.35 33.42
CA PHE A 166 -15.58 -13.50 33.00
C PHE A 166 -15.14 -14.08 31.65
N LEU A 167 -14.80 -13.23 30.69
CA LEU A 167 -14.25 -13.67 29.40
C LEU A 167 -12.86 -14.29 29.56
N LYS A 168 -12.06 -13.80 30.51
CA LYS A 168 -10.74 -14.36 30.83
C LYS A 168 -10.85 -15.76 31.43
N ASP A 169 -11.77 -15.96 32.38
CA ASP A 169 -12.06 -17.28 32.96
C ASP A 169 -12.62 -18.27 31.92
N GLN A 170 -13.44 -17.80 30.96
CA GLN A 170 -13.95 -18.62 29.86
C GLN A 170 -12.83 -19.08 28.91
N LEU A 171 -11.91 -18.18 28.53
CA LEU A 171 -10.78 -18.54 27.67
C LEU A 171 -9.82 -19.53 28.35
N GLU A 172 -9.49 -19.32 29.64
CA GLU A 172 -8.62 -20.24 30.37
C GLU A 172 -9.23 -21.65 30.50
N GLN A 173 -10.57 -21.75 30.59
CA GLN A 173 -11.29 -23.02 30.59
C GLN A 173 -11.30 -23.71 29.22
N GLU A 174 -11.29 -22.96 28.11
CA GLU A 174 -11.20 -23.51 26.75
C GLU A 174 -9.79 -24.01 26.42
N ASP A 175 -8.74 -23.28 26.80
CA ASP A 175 -7.35 -23.70 26.61
C ASP A 175 -7.05 -25.02 27.36
N LEU A 176 -7.56 -25.16 28.59
CA LEU A 176 -7.46 -26.41 29.36
C LEU A 176 -8.26 -27.58 28.76
N ARG A 177 -9.30 -27.30 27.97
CA ARG A 177 -10.08 -28.32 27.25
C ARG A 177 -9.40 -28.74 25.95
N GLU A 178 -8.77 -27.82 25.23
CA GLU A 178 -8.00 -28.13 24.03
C GLU A 178 -6.72 -28.91 24.37
N GLU A 179 -6.04 -28.58 25.46
CA GLU A 179 -4.84 -29.31 25.90
C GLU A 179 -5.16 -30.77 26.29
N LYS A 180 -6.36 -31.03 26.83
CA LYS A 180 -6.84 -32.39 27.12
C LYS A 180 -7.30 -33.17 25.88
N ARG A 181 -7.75 -32.48 24.82
CA ARG A 181 -8.05 -33.10 23.52
C ARG A 181 -6.77 -33.49 22.76
N SER A 182 -5.71 -32.70 22.90
CA SER A 182 -4.42 -32.98 22.23
C SER A 182 -3.62 -34.12 22.88
N ARG A 183 -4.00 -34.60 24.07
CA ARG A 183 -3.34 -35.74 24.76
C ARG A 183 -4.10 -37.08 24.64
N ARG A 184 -5.10 -37.17 23.76
CA ARG A 184 -5.80 -38.42 23.40
C ARG A 184 -5.46 -38.87 21.99
#